data_AF-A0A0C3PJA0-F1
#
_entry.id   AF-A0A0C3PJA0-F1
#
_cell.length_a   1.000
_cell.length_b   1.000
_cell.length_c   1.000
_cell.angle_alpha   90.00
_cell.angle_beta   90.00
_cell.angle_gamma   90.00
#
_symmetry.space_group_name_H-M   'P 1'
#
loop_
_entity.id
_entity.type
_entity.pdbx_description
1 polymer ?
#
loop_
_entity_poly.entity_id
_entity_poly.type
_entity_poly.pdbx_seq_one_letter_code
_entity_poly.pdbx_strand_id
1 'polypeptide(L)'
;NRYLSLPSGLQIQPSIGLWHVHGHQTECFARYAPNFIPGAGRVDGEIMETLWSSLNIISPSARGMATAHHQELLDFQMNDSNFLKMIQMPLALKWKFKVAKQSLATIQDKCNELDSKVPDGLHRLWVEQELVAQSCQWNTPQAMDIYEVWLEKAPTMKAIEIDLIHKDHSFSSSRGSATWIAWALKVEQAQIVLAMDTRHMDARATEADWLSISHRQDRLQSQIDALVHGAAQFIGNDWQVNPRQRPRSIAPLDGDSNDETDDLFLPDRPGHQEVSDVPLPSYIGAQYFHDMGLGSLVEQEIHLRQGQANDALHELCLALMDKAVIFRTDVRKGGNYKMTTRAWGQISNAEAMVQQHATIYPQCRKQLIALGAGEDILGKYQELNRADLTVSATIADPNARGHRNDTLAWLWTVDLPRDSAMNDRMSEFYRVNWLRTK
;
A
#
# COMPACT_ATOMS: atom_id res chain seq x y z
N ASN A 1 -18.30 3.21 -40.23
CA ASN A 1 -19.45 2.36 -40.64
C ASN A 1 -20.54 3.29 -41.16
N ARG A 2 -20.93 3.21 -42.44
CA ARG A 2 -21.78 4.21 -43.11
C ARG A 2 -23.26 4.16 -42.70
N TYR A 3 -23.62 3.14 -41.91
CA TYR A 3 -24.99 2.84 -41.48
C TYR A 3 -25.23 3.02 -39.96
N LEU A 4 -24.21 3.45 -39.22
CA LEU A 4 -24.29 3.69 -37.78
C LEU A 4 -23.80 5.10 -37.50
N SER A 5 -24.73 6.04 -37.34
CA SER A 5 -24.48 7.37 -36.79
C SER A 5 -25.16 7.49 -35.44
N LEU A 6 -24.44 8.02 -34.45
CA LEU A 6 -25.05 8.35 -33.17
C LEU A 6 -26.08 9.49 -33.38
N PRO A 7 -27.24 9.46 -32.70
CA PRO A 7 -28.22 10.54 -32.76
C PRO A 7 -27.60 11.89 -32.39
N SER A 8 -27.94 12.94 -33.12
CA SER A 8 -27.54 14.30 -32.78
C SER A 8 -28.11 14.68 -31.41
N GLY A 9 -27.23 15.06 -30.47
CA GLY A 9 -27.60 15.37 -29.08
C GLY A 9 -27.48 14.21 -28.10
N LEU A 10 -27.04 13.01 -28.54
CA LEU A 10 -26.72 11.93 -27.62
C LEU A 10 -25.52 12.31 -26.76
N GLN A 11 -25.73 12.39 -25.45
CA GLN A 11 -24.65 12.57 -24.47
C GLN A 11 -24.07 11.21 -24.10
N ILE A 12 -22.75 11.08 -24.19
CA ILE A 12 -22.02 9.86 -23.85
C ILE A 12 -21.13 10.17 -22.67
N GLN A 13 -21.37 9.50 -21.54
CA GLN A 13 -20.50 9.56 -20.39
C GLN A 13 -19.54 8.36 -20.42
N PRO A 14 -18.21 8.58 -20.43
CA PRO A 14 -17.26 7.49 -20.36
C PRO A 14 -17.32 6.83 -18.98
N SER A 15 -17.24 5.51 -18.95
CA SER A 15 -17.13 4.71 -17.74
C SER A 15 -16.18 3.54 -17.98
N ILE A 16 -15.45 3.14 -16.93
CA ILE A 16 -14.55 1.99 -16.95
C ILE A 16 -15.19 0.94 -16.04
N GLY A 17 -15.29 -0.30 -16.51
CA GLY A 17 -15.85 -1.38 -15.70
C GLY A 17 -15.10 -1.54 -14.36
N LEU A 18 -15.85 -1.93 -13.32
CA LEU A 18 -15.43 -1.86 -11.93
C LEU A 18 -14.22 -2.74 -11.63
N TRP A 19 -14.05 -3.85 -12.35
CA TRP A 19 -12.85 -4.67 -12.23
C TRP A 19 -11.64 -4.01 -12.90
N HIS A 20 -11.82 -3.46 -14.09
CA HIS A 20 -10.73 -2.86 -14.86
C HIS A 20 -10.27 -1.51 -14.31
N VAL A 21 -11.15 -0.73 -13.67
CA VAL A 21 -10.79 0.59 -13.15
C VAL A 21 -9.70 0.51 -12.06
N HIS A 22 -9.63 -0.61 -11.33
CA HIS A 22 -8.56 -0.86 -10.36
C HIS A 22 -7.19 -1.15 -11.01
N GLY A 23 -7.16 -1.58 -12.28
CA GLY A 23 -5.93 -1.76 -13.06
C GLY A 23 -5.48 -0.50 -13.80
N HIS A 24 -6.25 0.59 -13.72
CA HIS A 24 -5.88 1.90 -14.26
C HIS A 24 -5.08 2.73 -13.24
N GLN A 25 -4.72 3.96 -13.61
CA GLN A 25 -4.18 4.95 -12.67
C GLN A 25 -5.21 5.27 -11.59
N THR A 26 -4.75 5.61 -10.39
CA THR A 26 -5.61 5.73 -9.20
C THR A 26 -6.77 6.70 -9.44
N GLU A 27 -6.51 7.83 -10.08
CA GLU A 27 -7.47 8.91 -10.36
C GLU A 27 -8.63 8.43 -11.25
N CYS A 28 -8.44 7.35 -12.02
CA CYS A 28 -9.52 6.80 -12.83
C CYS A 28 -10.65 6.22 -11.99
N PHE A 29 -10.38 5.77 -10.75
CA PHE A 29 -11.38 5.21 -9.86
C PHE A 29 -12.46 6.23 -9.52
N ALA A 30 -12.06 7.40 -8.99
CA ALA A 30 -13.01 8.44 -8.65
C ALA A 30 -13.75 8.99 -9.89
N ARG A 31 -13.05 9.11 -11.02
CA ARG A 31 -13.56 9.80 -12.21
C ARG A 31 -14.48 8.95 -13.09
N TYR A 32 -14.23 7.65 -13.21
CA TYR A 32 -14.86 6.80 -14.23
C TYR A 32 -15.51 5.52 -13.70
N ALA A 33 -15.39 5.20 -12.40
CA ALA A 33 -16.06 4.02 -11.85
C ALA A 33 -17.59 4.18 -11.95
N PRO A 34 -18.33 3.14 -12.40
CA PRO A 34 -19.77 3.22 -12.62
C PRO A 34 -20.55 3.50 -11.33
N ASN A 35 -19.99 3.16 -10.17
CA ASN A 35 -20.60 3.44 -8.87
C ASN A 35 -20.78 4.94 -8.59
N PHE A 36 -19.96 5.80 -9.19
CA PHE A 36 -20.02 7.26 -8.98
C PHE A 36 -20.74 7.99 -10.11
N ILE A 37 -21.34 7.27 -11.06
CA ILE A 37 -22.06 7.84 -12.20
C ILE A 37 -23.57 7.80 -11.91
N PRO A 38 -24.23 8.96 -11.74
CA PRO A 38 -25.67 9.02 -11.52
C PRO A 38 -26.45 8.27 -12.62
N GLY A 39 -27.30 7.33 -12.20
CA GLY A 39 -28.14 6.55 -13.11
C GLY A 39 -27.49 5.30 -13.72
N ALA A 40 -26.17 5.10 -13.57
CA ALA A 40 -25.53 3.83 -13.97
C ALA A 40 -26.00 2.64 -13.12
N GLY A 41 -26.32 2.92 -11.85
CA GLY A 41 -26.68 1.91 -10.85
C GLY A 41 -25.48 1.06 -10.43
N ARG A 42 -25.72 0.06 -9.59
CA ARG A 42 -24.67 -0.86 -9.13
C ARG A 42 -24.43 -1.95 -10.17
N VAL A 43 -23.58 -1.63 -11.14
CA VAL A 43 -23.20 -2.53 -12.23
C VAL A 43 -21.69 -2.66 -12.29
N ASP A 44 -21.20 -3.85 -12.61
CA ASP A 44 -19.76 -4.08 -12.76
C ASP A 44 -19.21 -3.44 -14.03
N GLY A 45 -20.07 -2.99 -14.96
CA GLY A 45 -19.67 -2.43 -16.27
C GLY A 45 -19.07 -3.47 -17.23
N GLU A 46 -18.75 -4.67 -16.75
CA GLU A 46 -18.31 -5.81 -17.55
C GLU A 46 -19.50 -6.55 -18.15
N ILE A 47 -19.64 -6.47 -19.47
CA ILE A 47 -20.75 -7.11 -20.20
C ILE A 47 -20.21 -8.16 -21.16
N MET A 48 -19.12 -7.87 -21.87
CA MET A 48 -18.61 -8.73 -22.94
C MET A 48 -18.12 -10.08 -22.39
N GLU A 49 -17.27 -10.07 -21.37
CA GLU A 49 -16.64 -11.30 -20.86
C GLU A 49 -17.65 -12.23 -20.18
N THR A 50 -18.58 -11.69 -19.39
CA THR A 50 -19.61 -12.49 -18.71
C THR A 50 -20.64 -13.06 -19.67
N LEU A 51 -21.00 -12.35 -20.75
CA LEU A 51 -21.92 -12.89 -21.75
C LEU A 51 -21.27 -13.94 -22.65
N TRP A 52 -20.01 -13.72 -23.03
CA TRP A 52 -19.28 -14.62 -23.92
C TRP A 52 -18.74 -15.86 -23.22
N SER A 53 -18.76 -15.93 -21.90
CA SER A 53 -18.42 -17.15 -21.17
C SER A 53 -19.26 -18.37 -21.62
N SER A 54 -20.48 -18.14 -22.09
CA SER A 54 -21.34 -19.17 -22.67
C SER A 54 -20.75 -19.81 -23.94
N LEU A 55 -19.94 -19.07 -24.70
CA LEU A 55 -19.26 -19.56 -25.90
C LEU A 55 -18.16 -20.60 -25.58
N ASN A 56 -17.73 -20.70 -24.32
CA ASN A 56 -16.79 -21.76 -23.93
C ASN A 56 -17.38 -23.16 -24.13
N ILE A 57 -18.72 -23.30 -24.07
CA ILE A 57 -19.40 -24.59 -24.27
C ILE A 57 -19.22 -25.10 -25.71
N ILE A 58 -19.24 -24.19 -26.69
CA ILE A 58 -19.12 -24.52 -28.12
C ILE A 58 -17.66 -24.57 -28.61
N SER A 59 -16.71 -24.08 -27.80
CA SER A 59 -15.29 -24.06 -28.15
C SER A 59 -14.72 -25.43 -28.55
N PRO A 60 -15.04 -26.56 -27.87
CA PRO A 60 -14.60 -27.89 -28.31
C PRO A 60 -15.09 -28.27 -29.72
N SER A 61 -16.34 -27.95 -30.07
CA SER A 61 -16.89 -28.22 -31.41
C SER A 61 -16.32 -27.30 -32.49
N ALA A 62 -15.94 -26.08 -32.12
CA ALA A 62 -15.40 -25.09 -33.05
C ALA A 62 -13.93 -25.36 -33.42
N ARG A 63 -13.15 -26.03 -32.55
CA ARG A 63 -11.71 -26.27 -32.73
C ARG A 63 -11.32 -27.04 -34.00
N GLY A 64 -12.16 -27.96 -34.46
CA GLY A 64 -11.90 -28.79 -35.64
C GLY A 64 -12.46 -28.22 -36.95
N MET A 65 -13.12 -27.05 -36.90
CA MET A 65 -13.81 -26.49 -38.05
C MET A 65 -12.88 -25.71 -38.97
N ALA A 66 -13.17 -25.74 -40.28
CA ALA A 66 -12.54 -24.83 -41.23
C ALA A 66 -12.90 -23.37 -40.90
N THR A 67 -12.02 -22.41 -41.22
CA THR A 67 -12.13 -21.00 -40.81
C THR A 67 -13.49 -20.37 -41.09
N ALA A 68 -14.05 -20.57 -42.29
CA ALA A 68 -15.36 -20.01 -42.66
C ALA A 68 -16.49 -20.59 -41.78
N HIS A 69 -16.51 -21.91 -41.58
CA HIS A 69 -17.49 -22.57 -40.73
C HIS A 69 -17.35 -22.19 -39.25
N HIS A 70 -16.12 -22.00 -38.78
CA HIS A 70 -15.86 -21.53 -37.42
C HIS A 70 -16.44 -20.13 -37.20
N GLN A 71 -16.22 -19.21 -38.15
CA GLN A 71 -16.78 -17.86 -38.08
C GLN A 71 -18.32 -17.89 -38.08
N GLU A 72 -18.93 -18.64 -39.01
CA GLU A 72 -20.39 -18.77 -39.08
C GLU A 72 -20.99 -19.33 -37.79
N LEU A 73 -20.36 -20.34 -37.18
CA LEU A 73 -20.82 -20.91 -35.91
C LEU A 73 -20.77 -19.87 -34.78
N LEU A 74 -19.66 -19.13 -34.66
CA LEU A 74 -19.51 -18.10 -33.63
C LEU A 74 -20.53 -16.97 -33.84
N ASP A 75 -20.66 -16.47 -35.06
CA ASP A 75 -21.62 -15.42 -35.40
C ASP A 75 -23.06 -15.87 -35.12
N PHE A 76 -23.41 -17.12 -35.43
CA PHE A 76 -24.72 -17.70 -35.11
C PHE A 76 -24.98 -17.70 -33.61
N GLN A 77 -24.02 -18.17 -32.80
CA GLN A 77 -24.17 -18.29 -31.35
C GLN A 77 -24.20 -16.92 -30.66
N MET A 78 -23.38 -15.98 -31.13
CA MET A 78 -23.43 -14.59 -30.66
C MET A 78 -24.75 -13.91 -31.03
N ASN A 79 -25.27 -14.14 -32.25
CA ASN A 79 -26.55 -13.60 -32.68
C ASN A 79 -27.73 -14.20 -31.89
N ASP A 80 -27.73 -15.50 -31.61
CA ASP A 80 -28.74 -16.14 -30.76
C ASP A 80 -28.71 -15.55 -29.34
N SER A 81 -27.52 -15.40 -28.74
CA SER A 81 -27.37 -14.74 -27.43
C SER A 81 -27.93 -13.32 -27.43
N ASN A 82 -27.61 -12.53 -28.46
CA ASN A 82 -28.14 -11.17 -28.64
C ASN A 82 -29.67 -11.16 -28.81
N PHE A 83 -30.21 -12.09 -29.60
CA PHE A 83 -31.66 -12.23 -29.81
C PHE A 83 -32.39 -12.60 -28.53
N LEU A 84 -31.90 -13.62 -27.80
CA LEU A 84 -32.43 -14.02 -26.50
C LEU A 84 -32.43 -12.86 -25.51
N LYS A 85 -31.34 -12.06 -25.49
CA LYS A 85 -31.27 -10.85 -24.67
C LYS A 85 -32.34 -9.84 -25.03
N MET A 86 -32.55 -9.57 -26.32
CA MET A 86 -33.59 -8.64 -26.79
C MET A 86 -34.99 -9.08 -26.35
N ILE A 87 -35.34 -10.35 -26.56
CA ILE A 87 -36.69 -10.84 -26.23
C ILE A 87 -36.92 -11.01 -24.72
N GLN A 88 -35.87 -11.29 -23.94
CA GLN A 88 -35.97 -11.44 -22.48
C GLN A 88 -35.85 -10.12 -21.73
N MET A 89 -35.38 -9.05 -22.38
CA MET A 89 -35.18 -7.74 -21.75
C MET A 89 -36.42 -7.23 -21.00
N PRO A 90 -37.65 -7.29 -21.54
CA PRO A 90 -38.83 -6.82 -20.82
C PRO A 90 -39.09 -7.59 -19.52
N LEU A 91 -38.88 -8.90 -19.52
CA LEU A 91 -39.05 -9.76 -18.34
C LEU A 91 -37.98 -9.47 -17.29
N ALA A 92 -36.72 -9.36 -17.73
CA ALA A 92 -35.59 -9.04 -16.86
C ALA A 92 -35.76 -7.65 -16.21
N LEU A 93 -36.15 -6.63 -16.99
CA LEU A 93 -36.41 -5.28 -16.48
C LEU A 93 -37.57 -5.25 -15.49
N LYS A 94 -38.67 -5.97 -15.78
CA LYS A 94 -39.80 -6.10 -14.85
C LYS A 94 -39.38 -6.72 -13.52
N TRP A 95 -38.58 -7.79 -13.55
CA TRP A 95 -38.07 -8.44 -12.34
C TRP A 95 -37.11 -7.53 -11.58
N LYS A 96 -36.12 -6.93 -12.25
CA LYS A 96 -35.16 -6.00 -11.65
C LYS A 96 -35.87 -4.80 -11.01
N PHE A 97 -36.90 -4.26 -11.65
CA PHE A 97 -37.71 -3.18 -11.09
C PHE A 97 -38.44 -3.59 -9.81
N LYS A 98 -39.00 -4.79 -9.76
CA LYS A 98 -39.64 -5.32 -8.55
C LYS A 98 -38.63 -5.45 -7.41
N VAL A 99 -37.44 -6.00 -7.69
CA VAL A 99 -36.36 -6.13 -6.70
C VAL A 99 -35.91 -4.75 -6.21
N ALA A 100 -35.68 -3.80 -7.13
CA ALA A 100 -35.27 -2.44 -6.80
C ALA A 100 -36.30 -1.73 -5.90
N LYS A 101 -37.60 -1.90 -6.18
CA LYS A 101 -38.68 -1.38 -5.33
C LYS A 101 -38.67 -1.98 -3.93
N GLN A 102 -38.43 -3.28 -3.82
CA GLN A 102 -38.37 -3.97 -2.53
C GLN A 102 -37.14 -3.55 -1.72
N SER A 103 -35.99 -3.37 -2.38
CA SER A 103 -34.75 -2.95 -1.72
C SER A 103 -34.71 -1.48 -1.34
N LEU A 104 -35.54 -0.63 -1.97
CA LEU A 104 -35.53 0.82 -1.77
C LEU A 104 -35.69 1.20 -0.30
N ALA A 105 -36.65 0.61 0.42
CA ALA A 105 -36.87 0.89 1.83
C ALA A 105 -35.63 0.55 2.68
N THR A 106 -35.06 -0.63 2.48
CA THR A 106 -33.85 -1.06 3.20
C THR A 106 -32.63 -0.20 2.88
N ILE A 107 -32.48 0.25 1.64
CA ILE A 107 -31.38 1.15 1.25
C ILE A 107 -31.61 2.53 1.87
N GLN A 108 -32.82 3.07 1.82
CA GLN A 108 -33.15 4.36 2.42
C GLN A 108 -32.91 4.34 3.93
N ASP A 109 -33.31 3.28 4.63
CA ASP A 109 -33.05 3.14 6.07
C ASP A 109 -31.55 3.16 6.37
N LYS A 110 -30.73 2.48 5.55
CA LYS A 110 -29.27 2.47 5.69
C LYS A 110 -28.64 3.83 5.37
N CYS A 111 -29.12 4.54 4.35
CA CYS A 111 -28.68 5.91 4.03
C CYS A 111 -29.03 6.85 5.19
N ASN A 112 -30.26 6.79 5.71
CA ASN A 112 -30.68 7.60 6.86
C ASN A 112 -29.84 7.28 8.11
N GLU A 113 -29.53 6.00 8.35
CA GLU A 113 -28.64 5.60 9.43
C GLU A 113 -27.22 6.16 9.24
N LEU A 114 -26.70 6.17 8.02
CA LEU A 114 -25.42 6.75 7.68
C LEU A 114 -25.42 8.27 7.90
N ASP A 115 -26.45 8.98 7.43
CA ASP A 115 -26.60 10.42 7.57
C ASP A 115 -26.74 10.84 9.05
N SER A 116 -27.43 10.03 9.86
CA SER A 116 -27.57 10.29 11.31
C SER A 116 -26.24 10.29 12.09
N LYS A 117 -25.19 9.75 11.49
CA LYS A 117 -23.84 9.69 12.09
C LYS A 117 -23.02 10.95 11.80
N VAL A 118 -23.44 11.77 10.84
CA VAL A 118 -22.74 12.98 10.42
C VAL A 118 -23.38 14.21 11.08
N PRO A 119 -22.59 15.14 11.65
CA PRO A 119 -23.13 16.38 12.20
C PRO A 119 -23.78 17.25 11.12
N ASP A 120 -24.91 17.89 11.42
CA ASP A 120 -25.73 18.63 10.44
C ASP A 120 -24.93 19.66 9.62
N GLY A 121 -23.97 20.34 10.23
CA GLY A 121 -23.11 21.33 9.55
C GLY A 121 -22.20 20.69 8.49
N LEU A 122 -21.58 19.55 8.82
CA LEU A 122 -20.71 18.81 7.89
C LEU A 122 -21.53 18.09 6.81
N HIS A 123 -22.69 17.55 7.18
CA HIS A 123 -23.59 16.90 6.23
C HIS A 123 -24.00 17.85 5.10
N ARG A 124 -24.39 19.10 5.42
CA ARG A 124 -24.72 20.12 4.40
C ARG A 124 -23.54 20.43 3.48
N LEU A 125 -22.35 20.60 4.05
CA LEU A 125 -21.14 20.89 3.29
C LEU A 125 -20.79 19.74 2.33
N TRP A 126 -20.83 18.49 2.80
CA TRP A 126 -20.46 17.34 2.00
C TRP A 126 -21.48 17.06 0.88
N VAL A 127 -22.78 17.24 1.16
CA VAL A 127 -23.84 17.17 0.13
C VAL A 127 -23.62 18.25 -0.95
N GLU A 128 -23.27 19.47 -0.55
CA GLU A 128 -23.00 20.56 -1.51
C GLU A 128 -21.79 20.24 -2.39
N GLN A 129 -20.70 19.74 -1.79
CA GLN A 129 -19.50 19.31 -2.52
C GLN A 129 -19.81 18.18 -3.51
N GLU A 130 -20.60 17.18 -3.09
CA GLU A 130 -21.04 16.08 -3.95
C GLU A 130 -21.84 16.58 -5.16
N LEU A 131 -22.81 17.47 -4.93
CA LEU A 131 -23.64 18.04 -5.98
C LEU A 131 -22.81 18.83 -7.00
N VAL A 132 -21.86 19.64 -6.52
CA VAL A 132 -20.93 20.39 -7.39
C VAL A 132 -20.10 19.41 -8.22
N ALA A 133 -19.50 18.39 -7.60
CA ALA A 133 -18.70 17.39 -8.30
C ALA A 133 -19.49 16.66 -9.40
N GLN A 134 -20.69 16.16 -9.07
CA GLN A 134 -21.55 15.47 -10.03
C GLN A 134 -22.01 16.40 -11.17
N SER A 135 -22.28 17.68 -10.89
CA SER A 135 -22.65 18.65 -11.93
C SER A 135 -21.50 18.98 -12.88
N CYS A 136 -20.26 19.01 -12.36
CA CYS A 136 -19.06 19.34 -13.12
C CYS A 136 -18.45 18.13 -13.84
N GLN A 137 -18.76 16.89 -13.44
CA GLN A 137 -18.18 15.65 -13.97
C GLN A 137 -18.15 15.58 -15.49
N TRP A 138 -19.20 16.10 -16.15
CA TRP A 138 -19.34 16.11 -17.61
C TRP A 138 -18.25 16.91 -18.33
N ASN A 139 -17.85 18.04 -17.76
CA ASN A 139 -16.87 18.95 -18.36
C ASN A 139 -15.48 18.80 -17.74
N THR A 140 -15.44 18.36 -16.48
CA THR A 140 -14.22 18.31 -15.66
C THR A 140 -14.25 17.04 -14.81
N PRO A 141 -13.71 15.92 -15.34
CA PRO A 141 -13.63 14.66 -14.60
C PRO A 141 -12.96 14.80 -13.24
N GLN A 142 -11.95 15.68 -13.11
CA GLN A 142 -11.23 15.98 -11.87
C GLN A 142 -12.13 16.45 -10.73
N ALA A 143 -13.33 16.97 -11.02
CA ALA A 143 -14.29 17.34 -9.98
C ALA A 143 -14.72 16.12 -9.13
N MET A 144 -14.61 14.91 -9.68
CA MET A 144 -14.90 13.67 -8.97
C MET A 144 -13.81 13.24 -8.00
N ASP A 145 -12.63 13.89 -8.00
CA ASP A 145 -11.53 13.53 -7.07
C ASP A 145 -11.93 13.73 -5.60
N ILE A 146 -13.09 14.34 -5.31
CA ILE A 146 -13.72 14.37 -3.99
C ILE A 146 -13.99 12.97 -3.40
N TYR A 147 -14.11 11.94 -4.24
CA TYR A 147 -14.27 10.54 -3.83
C TYR A 147 -12.92 9.88 -3.51
N GLU A 148 -11.80 10.58 -3.65
CA GLU A 148 -10.49 10.15 -3.17
C GLU A 148 -10.11 10.93 -1.91
N VAL A 149 -9.33 10.27 -1.06
CA VAL A 149 -8.71 10.95 0.07
C VAL A 149 -7.57 11.78 -0.50
N TRP A 150 -7.70 13.11 -0.47
CA TRP A 150 -6.62 14.01 -0.84
C TRP A 150 -5.51 13.94 0.20
N LEU A 151 -4.59 12.99 0.00
CA LEU A 151 -3.28 12.95 0.66
C LEU A 151 -2.26 13.16 -0.46
N GLU A 152 -1.54 14.28 -0.46
CA GLU A 152 -0.32 14.37 -1.26
C GLU A 152 0.63 13.28 -0.75
N LYS A 153 0.72 12.17 -1.49
CA LYS A 153 1.58 11.05 -1.10
C LYS A 153 2.99 11.59 -0.90
N ALA A 154 3.57 11.33 0.28
CA ALA A 154 4.94 11.75 0.50
C ALA A 154 5.85 11.03 -0.52
N PRO A 155 6.92 11.70 -0.98
CA PRO A 155 7.80 11.14 -2.00
C PRO A 155 8.47 9.85 -1.50
N THR A 156 8.42 8.81 -2.33
CA THR A 156 9.06 7.52 -2.04
C THR A 156 10.58 7.65 -2.10
N MET A 157 11.29 6.70 -1.51
CA MET A 157 12.76 6.67 -1.61
C MET A 157 13.23 6.70 -3.07
N LYS A 158 12.52 6.00 -3.97
CA LYS A 158 12.82 6.01 -5.41
C LYS A 158 12.59 7.37 -6.05
N ALA A 159 11.51 8.07 -5.70
CA ALA A 159 11.22 9.39 -6.22
C ALA A 159 12.30 10.41 -5.78
N ILE A 160 12.73 10.33 -4.52
CA ILE A 160 13.81 11.15 -3.99
C ILE A 160 15.15 10.81 -4.65
N GLU A 161 15.45 9.52 -4.86
CA GLU A 161 16.66 9.08 -5.58
C GLU A 161 16.71 9.69 -6.99
N ILE A 162 15.58 9.68 -7.72
CA ILE A 162 15.47 10.29 -9.05
C ILE A 162 15.74 11.80 -8.99
N ASP A 163 15.15 12.51 -8.03
CA ASP A 163 15.34 13.96 -7.86
C ASP A 163 16.81 14.30 -7.54
N LEU A 164 17.44 13.53 -6.65
CA LEU A 164 18.85 13.69 -6.30
C LEU A 164 19.78 13.41 -7.50
N ILE A 165 19.52 12.37 -8.30
CA ILE A 165 20.29 12.09 -9.51
C ILE A 165 20.21 13.27 -10.49
N HIS A 166 19.01 13.82 -10.72
CA HIS A 166 18.84 14.98 -11.61
C HIS A 166 19.57 16.22 -11.09
N LYS A 167 19.59 16.45 -9.77
CA LYS A 167 20.36 17.53 -9.15
C LYS A 167 21.87 17.29 -9.25
N ASP A 168 22.34 16.06 -9.04
CA ASP A 168 23.75 15.68 -9.16
C ASP A 168 24.31 15.84 -10.58
N HIS A 169 23.48 15.75 -11.63
CA HIS A 169 23.93 16.02 -13.01
C HIS A 169 24.45 17.46 -13.21
N SER A 170 24.10 18.39 -12.31
CA SER A 170 24.56 19.79 -12.36
C SER A 170 25.87 20.06 -11.62
N PHE A 171 26.34 19.14 -10.76
CA PHE A 171 27.60 19.26 -10.01
C PHE A 171 28.51 18.02 -10.23
N SER A 172 29.67 18.22 -10.85
CA SER A 172 30.52 17.11 -11.34
C SER A 172 31.16 16.21 -10.27
N SER A 173 31.23 16.66 -9.00
CA SER A 173 32.02 15.98 -7.96
C SER A 173 31.27 14.90 -7.18
N SER A 174 29.96 14.72 -7.40
CA SER A 174 29.11 13.79 -6.61
C SER A 174 28.31 12.80 -7.46
N ARG A 175 28.62 12.66 -8.75
CA ARG A 175 27.86 11.77 -9.66
C ARG A 175 27.86 10.32 -9.15
N GLY A 176 26.67 9.79 -8.87
CA GLY A 176 26.46 8.41 -8.43
C GLY A 176 26.43 8.21 -6.92
N SER A 177 26.69 9.25 -6.12
CA SER A 177 26.64 9.20 -4.66
C SER A 177 25.24 8.89 -4.13
N ALA A 178 24.20 9.54 -4.65
CA ALA A 178 22.82 9.27 -4.29
C ALA A 178 22.40 7.82 -4.55
N THR A 179 22.79 7.24 -5.70
CA THR A 179 22.52 5.83 -6.03
C THR A 179 23.26 4.88 -5.10
N TRP A 180 24.51 5.20 -4.76
CA TRP A 180 25.30 4.39 -3.85
C TRP A 180 24.73 4.39 -2.42
N ILE A 181 24.34 5.56 -1.90
CA ILE A 181 23.64 5.68 -0.60
C ILE A 181 22.29 4.94 -0.65
N ALA A 182 21.50 5.12 -1.71
CA ALA A 182 20.23 4.43 -1.87
C ALA A 182 20.39 2.89 -1.90
N TRP A 183 21.47 2.39 -2.49
CA TRP A 183 21.79 0.97 -2.45
C TRP A 183 22.22 0.50 -1.05
N ALA A 184 23.05 1.27 -0.35
CA ALA A 184 23.45 1.00 1.03
C ALA A 184 22.24 0.91 1.98
N LEU A 185 21.26 1.81 1.84
CA LEU A 185 20.01 1.79 2.60
C LEU A 185 19.16 0.54 2.33
N LYS A 186 19.14 0.04 1.08
CA LYS A 186 18.44 -1.21 0.72
C LYS A 186 19.16 -2.43 1.32
N VAL A 187 20.49 -2.42 1.37
CA VAL A 187 21.28 -3.48 2.02
C VAL A 187 21.04 -3.50 3.52
N GLU A 188 21.00 -2.32 4.16
CA GLU A 188 20.64 -2.21 5.58
C GLU A 188 19.24 -2.78 5.87
N GLN A 189 18.23 -2.46 5.05
CA GLN A 189 16.90 -3.06 5.19
C GLN A 189 16.95 -4.58 5.06
N ALA A 190 17.70 -5.11 4.08
CA ALA A 190 17.86 -6.54 3.90
C ALA A 190 18.55 -7.22 5.11
N GLN A 191 19.50 -6.54 5.77
CA GLN A 191 20.10 -7.00 7.03
C GLN A 191 19.06 -7.09 8.16
N ILE A 192 18.21 -6.07 8.32
CA ILE A 192 17.15 -6.05 9.33
C ILE A 192 16.19 -7.22 9.10
N VAL A 193 15.70 -7.39 7.86
CA VAL A 193 14.77 -8.47 7.50
C VAL A 193 15.40 -9.84 7.73
N LEU A 194 16.64 -10.05 7.31
CA LEU A 194 17.34 -11.32 7.51
C LEU A 194 17.56 -11.62 9.00
N ALA A 195 17.91 -10.60 9.81
CA ALA A 195 18.06 -10.76 11.25
C ALA A 195 16.73 -11.13 11.94
N MET A 196 15.60 -10.60 11.47
CA MET A 196 14.27 -10.98 11.93
C MET A 196 13.95 -12.43 11.56
N ASP A 197 14.17 -12.81 10.30
CA ASP A 197 13.88 -14.17 9.82
C ASP A 197 14.69 -15.22 10.57
N THR A 198 15.98 -14.96 10.81
CA THR A 198 16.85 -15.86 11.59
C THR A 198 16.37 -16.01 13.04
N ARG A 199 15.80 -14.97 13.65
CA ARG A 199 15.24 -15.05 15.02
C ARG A 199 13.92 -15.81 15.08
N HIS A 200 13.14 -15.77 14.00
CA HIS A 200 11.89 -16.51 13.87
C HIS A 200 12.08 -17.96 13.41
N MET A 201 13.33 -18.40 13.17
CA MET A 201 13.63 -19.81 12.93
C MET A 201 13.50 -20.62 14.20
N ASP A 202 12.45 -21.43 14.25
CA ASP A 202 12.24 -22.43 15.28
C ASP A 202 13.18 -23.64 15.09
N ALA A 203 13.39 -24.41 16.16
CA ALA A 203 14.10 -25.70 16.12
C ALA A 203 13.47 -26.75 15.18
N ARG A 204 12.30 -26.46 14.59
CA ARG A 204 11.59 -27.31 13.61
C ARG A 204 11.79 -26.84 12.15
N ALA A 205 12.59 -25.82 11.90
CA ALA A 205 12.90 -25.33 10.56
C ALA A 205 13.54 -26.44 9.69
N THR A 206 13.12 -26.54 8.43
CA THR A 206 13.59 -27.59 7.52
C THR A 206 14.97 -27.25 6.97
N GLU A 207 15.71 -28.25 6.48
CA GLU A 207 17.00 -28.04 5.79
C GLU A 207 16.89 -27.04 4.63
N ALA A 208 15.74 -27.02 3.94
CA ALA A 208 15.46 -26.06 2.88
C ALA A 208 15.34 -24.62 3.40
N ASP A 209 14.78 -24.41 4.58
CA ASP A 209 14.67 -23.10 5.22
C ASP A 209 16.05 -22.58 5.66
N TRP A 210 16.88 -23.45 6.25
CA TRP A 210 18.26 -23.13 6.63
C TRP A 210 19.13 -22.79 5.41
N LEU A 211 18.99 -23.55 4.33
CA LEU A 211 19.69 -23.29 3.07
C LEU A 211 19.24 -21.96 2.44
N SER A 212 17.94 -21.63 2.51
CA SER A 212 17.40 -20.34 2.06
C SER A 212 18.03 -19.17 2.83
N ILE A 213 18.14 -19.26 4.16
CA ILE A 213 18.77 -18.24 5.00
C ILE A 213 20.25 -18.10 4.66
N SER A 214 20.96 -19.23 4.52
CA SER A 214 22.40 -19.24 4.19
C SER A 214 22.67 -18.57 2.84
N HIS A 215 21.88 -18.90 1.80
CA HIS A 215 21.99 -18.22 0.49
C HIS A 215 21.70 -16.71 0.58
N ARG A 216 20.76 -16.30 1.43
CA ARG A 216 20.49 -14.88 1.65
C ARG A 216 21.63 -14.19 2.39
N GLN A 217 22.26 -14.84 3.37
CA GLN A 217 23.46 -14.36 4.05
C GLN A 217 24.62 -14.16 3.07
N ASP A 218 24.93 -15.17 2.24
CA ASP A 218 26.02 -15.09 1.25
C ASP A 218 25.80 -13.96 0.24
N ARG A 219 24.57 -13.83 -0.26
CA ARG A 219 24.20 -12.75 -1.18
C ARG A 219 24.35 -11.38 -0.51
N LEU A 220 23.93 -11.26 0.75
CA LEU A 220 23.98 -10.00 1.49
C LEU A 220 25.43 -9.62 1.81
N GLN A 221 26.27 -10.58 2.21
CA GLN A 221 27.69 -10.35 2.44
C GLN A 221 28.39 -9.90 1.16
N SER A 222 28.10 -10.54 0.02
CA SER A 222 28.62 -10.11 -1.28
C SER A 222 28.22 -8.67 -1.64
N GLN A 223 27.01 -8.24 -1.28
CA GLN A 223 26.56 -6.86 -1.48
C GLN A 223 27.26 -5.88 -0.55
N ILE A 224 27.48 -6.25 0.71
CA ILE A 224 28.22 -5.45 1.70
C ILE A 224 29.67 -5.27 1.25
N ASP A 225 30.33 -6.36 0.82
CA ASP A 225 31.70 -6.29 0.32
C ASP A 225 31.79 -5.34 -0.88
N ALA A 226 30.88 -5.45 -1.84
CA ALA A 226 30.84 -4.55 -3.00
C ALA A 226 30.55 -3.08 -2.60
N LEU A 227 29.73 -2.84 -1.58
CA LEU A 227 29.51 -1.49 -1.01
C LEU A 227 30.78 -0.93 -0.38
N VAL A 228 31.49 -1.73 0.42
CA VAL A 228 32.74 -1.36 1.09
C VAL A 228 33.84 -1.03 0.07
N HIS A 229 33.96 -1.83 -1.00
CA HIS A 229 34.89 -1.55 -2.09
C HIS A 229 34.51 -0.25 -2.83
N GLY A 230 33.22 -0.01 -3.05
CA GLY A 230 32.72 1.23 -3.67
C GLY A 230 32.87 2.48 -2.79
N ALA A 231 32.95 2.33 -1.47
CA ALA A 231 33.08 3.44 -0.53
C ALA A 231 34.34 4.29 -0.79
N ALA A 232 35.41 3.67 -1.27
CA ALA A 232 36.66 4.36 -1.63
C ALA A 232 36.46 5.50 -2.64
N GLN A 233 35.47 5.38 -3.54
CA GLN A 233 35.15 6.39 -4.54
C GLN A 233 34.52 7.65 -3.93
N PHE A 234 33.78 7.52 -2.83
CA PHE A 234 32.94 8.59 -2.28
C PHE A 234 33.44 9.14 -0.94
N ILE A 235 33.97 8.28 -0.07
CA ILE A 235 34.37 8.60 1.32
C ILE A 235 35.88 8.46 1.52
N GLY A 236 36.61 7.86 0.56
CA GLY A 236 38.04 7.56 0.65
C GLY A 236 38.33 6.26 1.40
N ASN A 237 39.61 5.93 1.60
CA ASN A 237 40.03 4.63 2.15
C ASN A 237 40.12 4.59 3.70
N ASP A 238 40.12 5.75 4.36
CA ASP A 238 40.42 5.86 5.80
C ASP A 238 39.19 5.83 6.72
N TRP A 239 37.99 5.59 6.18
CA TRP A 239 36.74 5.59 6.95
C TRP A 239 36.66 4.49 8.02
N GLN A 240 37.47 3.43 7.90
CA GLN A 240 37.49 2.30 8.85
C GLN A 240 38.26 2.58 10.16
N VAL A 241 38.98 3.71 10.28
CA VAL A 241 40.06 3.90 11.27
C VAL A 241 39.60 4.43 12.65
N ASN A 242 38.31 4.74 12.88
CA ASN A 242 37.84 5.19 14.21
C ASN A 242 36.74 4.28 14.83
N PRO A 243 37.12 3.31 15.68
CA PRO A 243 36.19 2.48 16.44
C PRO A 243 35.63 3.16 17.71
N ARG A 244 36.11 4.36 18.08
CA ARG A 244 35.96 4.89 19.46
C ARG A 244 34.73 5.75 19.74
N GLN A 245 33.84 5.98 18.77
CA GLN A 245 32.61 6.77 18.96
C GLN A 245 31.38 6.13 18.32
N ARG A 246 31.33 4.80 18.18
CA ARG A 246 30.20 4.14 17.53
C ARG A 246 29.05 3.91 18.53
N PRO A 247 27.83 4.44 18.29
CA PRO A 247 26.66 4.07 19.07
C PRO A 247 26.37 2.58 18.80
N ARG A 248 26.48 1.74 19.84
CA ARG A 248 26.06 0.33 19.78
C ARG A 248 24.61 0.27 19.27
N SER A 249 24.35 -0.47 18.18
CA SER A 249 22.99 -0.82 17.74
C SER A 249 22.53 -2.14 18.35
N ILE A 250 21.21 -2.31 18.40
CA ILE A 250 20.42 -2.68 19.59
C ILE A 250 20.08 -4.19 19.67
N ALA A 251 20.05 -4.72 20.90
CA ALA A 251 19.23 -5.86 21.29
C ALA A 251 17.74 -5.44 21.42
N PRO A 252 16.81 -5.98 20.61
CA PRO A 252 15.39 -5.66 20.70
C PRO A 252 14.77 -6.07 22.04
N LEU A 253 13.77 -5.29 22.48
CA LEU A 253 12.93 -5.49 23.67
C LEU A 253 12.82 -6.96 24.13
N ASP A 254 13.46 -7.24 25.26
CA ASP A 254 13.56 -8.56 25.88
C ASP A 254 12.19 -9.25 26.05
N GLY A 255 12.09 -10.44 25.47
CA GLY A 255 11.16 -11.47 25.89
C GLY A 255 11.91 -12.43 26.81
N ASP A 256 11.60 -12.34 28.09
CA ASP A 256 12.15 -13.17 29.17
C ASP A 256 11.76 -14.64 28.96
N SER A 257 12.75 -15.50 28.70
CA SER A 257 12.59 -16.95 28.81
C SER A 257 13.90 -17.58 29.26
N ASN A 258 14.04 -17.70 30.58
CA ASN A 258 14.99 -18.61 31.22
C ASN A 258 14.66 -20.06 30.84
N ASP A 259 15.56 -20.75 30.16
CA ASP A 259 15.74 -22.18 30.41
C ASP A 259 17.19 -22.58 30.14
N GLU A 260 17.90 -22.87 31.23
CA GLU A 260 19.22 -23.49 31.22
C GLU A 260 19.04 -24.99 30.96
N THR A 261 19.43 -25.46 29.79
CA THR A 261 19.80 -26.88 29.60
C THR A 261 21.06 -27.00 28.78
N ASP A 262 22.09 -27.47 29.47
CA ASP A 262 23.41 -27.90 29.00
C ASP A 262 23.25 -29.22 28.23
N ASP A 263 23.33 -29.17 26.89
CA ASP A 263 23.43 -30.36 26.05
C ASP A 263 24.57 -30.17 25.03
N LEU A 264 25.66 -30.89 25.30
CA LEU A 264 26.81 -31.06 24.43
C LEU A 264 26.38 -31.90 23.21
N PHE A 265 26.79 -31.50 21.99
CA PHE A 265 26.52 -32.13 20.66
C PHE A 265 25.45 -31.48 19.76
N LEU A 266 25.51 -30.16 19.56
CA LEU A 266 24.96 -29.50 18.35
C LEU A 266 26.12 -28.94 17.51
N PRO A 267 26.04 -28.96 16.16
CA PRO A 267 26.94 -28.18 15.31
C PRO A 267 26.83 -26.71 15.73
N ASP A 268 27.96 -26.00 15.77
CA ASP A 268 28.08 -24.61 16.21
C ASP A 268 26.84 -23.80 15.76
N ARG A 269 26.04 -23.34 16.74
CA ARG A 269 25.02 -22.33 16.46
C ARG A 269 25.75 -21.21 15.72
N PRO A 270 25.29 -20.76 14.54
CA PRO A 270 25.88 -19.59 13.91
C PRO A 270 25.77 -18.46 14.92
N GLY A 271 26.93 -18.08 15.48
CA GLY A 271 27.03 -17.07 16.51
C GLY A 271 26.30 -15.83 16.07
N HIS A 272 25.76 -15.07 17.02
CA HIS A 272 25.17 -13.75 16.80
C HIS A 272 26.05 -12.95 15.85
N GLN A 273 25.72 -12.97 14.56
CA GLN A 273 26.50 -12.30 13.55
C GLN A 273 26.15 -10.83 13.71
N GLU A 274 27.07 -10.10 14.35
CA GLU A 274 27.02 -8.65 14.45
C GLU A 274 26.70 -8.11 13.06
N VAL A 275 25.66 -7.27 12.98
CA VAL A 275 25.23 -6.64 11.72
C VAL A 275 26.45 -5.94 11.13
N SER A 276 26.99 -6.45 10.03
CA SER A 276 28.17 -5.87 9.38
C SER A 276 27.93 -4.39 9.07
N ASP A 277 28.86 -3.54 9.50
CA ASP A 277 28.74 -2.08 9.42
C ASP A 277 28.67 -1.61 7.96
N VAL A 278 27.50 -1.13 7.53
CA VAL A 278 27.32 -0.50 6.21
C VAL A 278 27.98 0.89 6.25
N PRO A 279 28.79 1.28 5.25
CA PRO A 279 29.51 2.56 5.23
C PRO A 279 28.60 3.76 4.96
N LEU A 280 27.64 4.04 5.83
CA LEU A 280 26.76 5.21 5.70
C LEU A 280 27.23 6.36 6.61
N PRO A 281 27.04 7.63 6.18
CA PRO A 281 27.26 8.79 7.03
C PRO A 281 26.60 8.70 8.42
N SER A 282 25.42 8.10 8.52
CA SER A 282 24.72 7.90 9.80
C SER A 282 25.44 6.97 10.78
N TYR A 283 26.15 5.94 10.30
CA TYR A 283 26.92 5.02 11.13
C TYR A 283 28.35 5.51 11.44
N ILE A 284 28.93 6.29 10.54
CA ILE A 284 30.29 6.82 10.67
C ILE A 284 30.30 8.13 11.50
N GLY A 285 29.25 8.94 11.36
CA GLY A 285 29.02 10.19 12.11
C GLY A 285 29.05 11.43 11.22
N ALA A 286 27.99 12.25 11.28
CA ALA A 286 27.83 13.43 10.42
C ALA A 286 28.98 14.45 10.53
N GLN A 287 29.53 14.66 11.74
CA GLN A 287 30.61 15.62 11.98
C GLN A 287 31.86 15.29 11.15
N TYR A 288 32.19 14.01 10.99
CA TYR A 288 33.33 13.55 10.20
C TYR A 288 33.19 13.97 8.72
N PHE A 289 31.99 13.89 8.15
CA PHE A 289 31.73 14.30 6.77
C PHE A 289 31.75 15.81 6.61
N HIS A 290 31.26 16.57 7.59
CA HIS A 290 31.35 18.03 7.58
C HIS A 290 32.81 18.50 7.64
N ASP A 291 33.63 17.90 8.51
CA ASP A 291 35.05 18.26 8.67
C ASP A 291 35.88 17.96 7.41
N MET A 292 35.49 16.94 6.63
CA MET A 292 36.12 16.59 5.35
C MET A 292 35.53 17.32 4.13
N GLY A 293 34.54 18.20 4.32
CA GLY A 293 33.86 18.90 3.22
C GLY A 293 32.93 18.02 2.38
N LEU A 294 32.55 16.84 2.89
CA LEU A 294 31.60 15.89 2.28
C LEU A 294 30.18 16.03 2.84
N GLY A 295 29.80 17.21 3.33
CA GLY A 295 28.49 17.47 3.93
C GLY A 295 27.31 17.20 3.00
N SER A 296 27.50 17.27 1.68
CA SER A 296 26.47 16.93 0.70
C SER A 296 26.01 15.47 0.79
N LEU A 297 26.89 14.53 1.19
CA LEU A 297 26.52 13.12 1.39
C LEU A 297 25.58 12.94 2.60
N VAL A 298 25.77 13.76 3.65
CA VAL A 298 24.90 13.78 4.83
C VAL A 298 23.51 14.27 4.43
N GLU A 299 23.43 15.36 3.66
CA GLU A 299 22.17 15.91 3.16
C GLU A 299 21.42 14.93 2.24
N GLN A 300 22.14 14.29 1.31
CA GLN A 300 21.59 13.24 0.44
C GLN A 300 21.07 12.05 1.25
N GLU A 301 21.80 11.60 2.28
CA GLU A 301 21.32 10.54 3.16
C GLU A 301 20.05 10.96 3.91
N ILE A 302 20.00 12.17 4.47
CA ILE A 302 18.79 12.69 5.15
C ILE A 302 17.59 12.62 4.21
N HIS A 303 17.72 13.10 2.97
CA HIS A 303 16.63 13.03 1.98
C HIS A 303 16.22 11.59 1.67
N LEU A 304 17.16 10.69 1.41
CA LEU A 304 16.84 9.29 1.12
C LEU A 304 16.22 8.57 2.32
N ARG A 305 16.63 8.91 3.55
CA ARG A 305 16.05 8.41 4.81
C ARG A 305 14.60 8.90 4.99
N GLN A 306 14.27 10.13 4.60
CA GLN A 306 12.86 10.58 4.58
C GLN A 306 12.00 9.71 3.65
N GLY A 307 12.50 9.41 2.45
CA GLY A 307 11.82 8.50 1.52
C GLY A 307 11.70 7.09 2.08
N GLN A 308 12.76 6.57 2.71
CA GLN A 308 12.76 5.27 3.40
C GLN A 308 11.71 5.21 4.52
N ALA A 309 11.57 6.28 5.29
CA ALA A 309 10.58 6.42 6.35
C ALA A 309 9.15 6.47 5.79
N ASN A 310 8.93 7.21 4.70
CA ASN A 310 7.62 7.27 4.01
C ASN A 310 7.22 5.88 3.49
N ASP A 311 8.13 5.19 2.80
CA ASP A 311 7.88 3.85 2.27
C ASP A 311 7.56 2.86 3.41
N ALA A 312 8.33 2.88 4.51
CA ALA A 312 8.10 2.00 5.64
C ALA A 312 6.75 2.26 6.34
N LEU A 313 6.36 3.52 6.52
CA LEU A 313 5.09 3.88 7.13
C LEU A 313 3.89 3.56 6.21
N HIS A 314 4.05 3.76 4.90
CA HIS A 314 3.02 3.41 3.93
C HIS A 314 2.72 1.90 3.94
N GLU A 315 3.76 1.07 3.83
CA GLU A 315 3.63 -0.38 3.88
C GLU A 315 3.09 -0.87 5.23
N LEU A 316 3.49 -0.22 6.33
CA LEU A 316 2.93 -0.49 7.65
C LEU A 316 1.41 -0.23 7.69
N CYS A 317 0.95 0.90 7.13
CA CYS A 317 -0.47 1.22 7.01
C CYS A 317 -1.21 0.18 6.16
N LEU A 318 -0.67 -0.20 4.99
CA LEU A 318 -1.27 -1.22 4.12
C LEU A 318 -1.41 -2.56 4.85
N ALA A 319 -0.35 -3.03 5.51
CA ALA A 319 -0.37 -4.29 6.24
C ALA A 319 -1.39 -4.29 7.41
N LEU A 320 -1.52 -3.15 8.11
CA LEU A 320 -2.54 -2.98 9.15
C LEU A 320 -3.97 -2.99 8.58
N MET A 321 -4.21 -2.35 7.43
CA MET A 321 -5.51 -2.39 6.75
C MET A 321 -5.86 -3.80 6.29
N ASP A 322 -4.92 -4.49 5.64
CA ASP A 322 -5.13 -5.87 5.17
C ASP A 322 -5.48 -6.80 6.33
N LYS A 323 -4.73 -6.71 7.43
CA LYS A 323 -5.02 -7.45 8.66
C LYS A 323 -6.43 -7.17 9.19
N ALA A 324 -6.86 -5.90 9.18
CA ALA A 324 -8.20 -5.48 9.61
C ALA A 324 -9.31 -6.08 8.74
N VAL A 325 -9.12 -6.01 7.42
CA VAL A 325 -10.07 -6.52 6.42
C VAL A 325 -10.22 -8.02 6.54
N ILE A 326 -9.12 -8.79 6.51
CA ILE A 326 -9.12 -10.25 6.61
C ILE A 326 -9.80 -10.71 7.91
N PHE A 327 -9.51 -10.03 9.02
CA PHE A 327 -10.14 -10.34 10.30
C PHE A 327 -11.68 -10.17 10.24
N ARG A 328 -12.16 -9.15 9.53
CA ARG A 328 -13.60 -8.88 9.38
C ARG A 328 -14.28 -9.82 8.38
N THR A 329 -13.66 -10.06 7.22
CA THR A 329 -14.26 -10.82 6.12
C THR A 329 -14.23 -12.31 6.40
N ASP A 330 -13.10 -12.83 6.87
CA ASP A 330 -12.81 -14.26 6.83
C ASP A 330 -12.79 -14.87 8.23
N VAL A 331 -12.31 -14.15 9.25
CA VAL A 331 -12.28 -14.65 10.63
C VAL A 331 -13.62 -14.44 11.34
N ARG A 332 -14.17 -13.22 11.36
CA ARG A 332 -15.44 -12.93 12.06
C ARG A 332 -16.67 -13.64 11.45
N LYS A 333 -16.65 -13.95 10.16
CA LYS A 333 -17.75 -14.68 9.49
C LYS A 333 -17.58 -16.20 9.58
N GLY A 334 -16.39 -16.69 9.91
CA GLY A 334 -16.12 -18.11 10.09
C GLY A 334 -16.62 -18.59 11.46
N GLY A 335 -17.54 -19.55 11.48
CA GLY A 335 -18.09 -20.11 12.73
C GLY A 335 -17.11 -20.94 13.58
N ASN A 336 -15.82 -21.03 13.21
CA ASN A 336 -14.82 -21.83 13.90
C ASN A 336 -13.56 -21.01 14.20
N TYR A 337 -13.30 -20.77 15.49
CA TYR A 337 -12.13 -20.07 16.03
C TYR A 337 -10.84 -20.93 16.07
N LYS A 338 -10.75 -22.00 15.26
CA LYS A 338 -9.52 -22.79 15.20
C LYS A 338 -8.49 -22.06 14.33
N MET A 339 -7.32 -21.76 14.91
CA MET A 339 -6.17 -21.03 14.35
C MET A 339 -5.50 -21.69 13.11
N THR A 340 -6.14 -22.66 12.47
CA THR A 340 -5.57 -23.51 11.42
C THR A 340 -6.20 -23.30 10.04
N THR A 341 -6.95 -22.22 9.84
CA THR A 341 -7.58 -21.92 8.55
C THR A 341 -6.67 -21.04 7.67
N ARG A 342 -6.89 -21.07 6.36
CA ARG A 342 -6.20 -20.22 5.38
C ARG A 342 -6.24 -18.73 5.75
N ALA A 343 -7.32 -18.26 6.37
CA ALA A 343 -7.48 -16.89 6.85
C ALA A 343 -6.48 -16.54 7.96
N TRP A 344 -6.18 -17.46 8.87
CA TRP A 344 -5.15 -17.25 9.91
C TRP A 344 -3.74 -17.21 9.32
N GLY A 345 -3.46 -17.98 8.26
CA GLY A 345 -2.22 -17.86 7.51
C GLY A 345 -2.05 -16.47 6.86
N GLN A 346 -3.14 -15.92 6.29
CA GLN A 346 -3.12 -14.56 5.74
C GLN A 346 -2.92 -13.48 6.83
N ILE A 347 -3.51 -13.66 8.01
CA ILE A 347 -3.26 -12.78 9.17
C ILE A 347 -1.80 -12.88 9.63
N SER A 348 -1.23 -14.08 9.68
CA SER A 348 0.17 -14.27 10.06
C SER A 348 1.11 -13.57 9.07
N ASN A 349 0.81 -13.63 7.77
CA ASN A 349 1.60 -12.93 6.75
C ASN A 349 1.48 -11.40 6.90
N ALA A 350 0.27 -10.89 7.11
CA ALA A 350 0.06 -9.46 7.36
C ALA A 350 0.76 -9.00 8.65
N GLU A 351 0.75 -9.81 9.71
CA GLU A 351 1.48 -9.54 10.95
C GLU A 351 2.99 -9.50 10.72
N ALA A 352 3.55 -10.43 9.94
CA ALA A 352 4.97 -10.44 9.61
C ALA A 352 5.39 -9.13 8.89
N MET A 353 4.56 -8.65 7.95
CA MET A 353 4.77 -7.36 7.27
C MET A 353 4.70 -6.18 8.25
N VAL A 354 3.74 -6.18 9.19
CA VAL A 354 3.66 -5.17 10.25
C VAL A 354 4.94 -5.14 11.08
N GLN A 355 5.40 -6.31 11.57
CA GLN A 355 6.61 -6.39 12.37
C GLN A 355 7.86 -5.94 11.60
N GLN A 356 7.96 -6.31 10.33
CA GLN A 356 9.07 -5.92 9.46
C GLN A 356 9.17 -4.39 9.35
N HIS A 357 8.08 -3.73 8.97
CA HIS A 357 8.08 -2.27 8.80
C HIS A 357 8.13 -1.52 10.14
N ALA A 358 7.57 -2.10 11.21
CA ALA A 358 7.71 -1.59 12.57
C ALA A 358 9.13 -1.70 13.14
N THR A 359 10.01 -2.52 12.53
CA THR A 359 11.43 -2.60 12.88
C THR A 359 12.28 -1.66 12.02
N ILE A 360 11.98 -1.56 10.72
CA ILE A 360 12.69 -0.69 9.77
C ILE A 360 12.49 0.79 10.11
N TYR A 361 11.27 1.21 10.42
CA TYR A 361 10.95 2.63 10.64
C TYR A 361 11.69 3.25 11.84
N PRO A 362 11.66 2.65 13.05
CA PRO A 362 12.40 3.19 14.20
C PRO A 362 13.91 3.25 13.96
N GLN A 363 14.48 2.26 13.24
CA GLN A 363 15.89 2.29 12.87
C GLN A 363 16.19 3.47 11.94
N CYS A 364 15.37 3.71 10.92
CA CYS A 364 15.51 4.89 10.05
C CYS A 364 15.43 6.20 10.86
N ARG A 365 14.48 6.31 11.78
CA ARG A 365 14.35 7.48 12.66
C ARG A 365 15.58 7.69 13.55
N LYS A 366 16.14 6.62 14.12
CA LYS A 366 17.38 6.68 14.89
C LYS A 366 18.54 7.24 14.06
N GLN A 367 18.64 6.84 12.79
CA GLN A 367 19.68 7.34 11.88
C GLN A 367 19.45 8.79 11.46
N LEU A 368 18.19 9.22 11.25
CA LEU A 368 17.87 10.63 11.03
C LEU A 368 18.30 11.52 12.20
N ILE A 369 18.15 11.03 13.44
CA ILE A 369 18.65 11.74 14.63
C ILE A 369 20.18 11.79 14.65
N ALA A 370 20.85 10.67 14.33
CA ALA A 370 22.31 10.61 14.28
C ALA A 370 22.93 11.53 13.21
N LEU A 371 22.21 11.78 12.12
CA LEU A 371 22.58 12.72 11.05
C LEU A 371 22.34 14.19 11.40
N GLY A 372 21.66 14.49 12.51
CA GLY A 372 21.31 15.86 12.90
C GLY A 372 20.20 16.47 12.02
N ALA A 373 19.23 15.65 11.57
CA ALA A 373 18.09 16.15 10.80
C ALA A 373 17.33 17.26 11.55
N GLY A 374 16.79 18.23 10.80
CA GLY A 374 16.06 19.38 11.35
C GLY A 374 14.85 19.01 12.22
N GLU A 375 14.49 19.91 13.13
CA GLU A 375 13.33 19.72 14.03
C GLU A 375 11.99 19.58 13.28
N ASP A 376 11.90 20.15 12.07
CA ASP A 376 10.77 20.00 11.15
C ASP A 376 10.62 18.53 10.69
N ILE A 377 11.73 17.89 10.31
CA ILE A 377 11.78 16.50 9.87
C ILE A 377 11.50 15.57 11.05
N LEU A 378 12.14 15.80 12.20
CA LEU A 378 11.94 14.99 13.41
C LEU A 378 10.54 15.19 14.02
N GLY A 379 9.92 16.35 13.81
CA GLY A 379 8.52 16.61 14.19
C GLY A 379 7.51 15.90 13.29
N LYS A 380 7.86 15.63 12.02
CA LYS A 380 7.04 14.84 11.08
C LYS A 380 7.12 13.34 11.40
N TYR A 381 8.32 12.82 11.66
CA TYR A 381 8.56 11.41 11.92
C TYR A 381 8.61 11.12 13.43
N GLN A 382 7.45 10.76 14.00
CA GLN A 382 7.30 10.54 15.44
C GLN A 382 7.78 9.15 15.89
N GLU A 383 7.91 8.96 17.20
CA GLU A 383 8.28 7.65 17.76
C GLU A 383 7.12 6.66 17.62
N LEU A 384 7.42 5.46 17.11
CA LEU A 384 6.42 4.42 16.88
C LEU A 384 6.23 3.59 18.14
N ASN A 385 5.03 3.62 18.72
CA ASN A 385 4.69 2.84 19.90
C ASN A 385 3.88 1.59 19.54
N ARG A 386 3.90 0.57 20.42
CA ARG A 386 3.07 -0.64 20.24
C ARG A 386 1.57 -0.32 20.14
N ALA A 387 1.12 0.76 20.80
CA ALA A 387 -0.26 1.21 20.72
C ALA A 387 -0.66 1.68 19.30
N ASP A 388 0.28 2.28 18.57
CA ASP A 388 0.04 2.77 17.20
C ASP A 388 -0.18 1.62 16.20
N LEU A 389 0.35 0.43 16.50
CA LEU A 389 0.21 -0.79 15.70
C LEU A 389 -1.13 -1.51 15.93
N THR A 390 -1.97 -1.01 16.84
CA THR A 390 -3.29 -1.61 17.07
C THR A 390 -4.27 -1.16 15.99
N VAL A 391 -4.90 -2.14 15.33
CA VAL A 391 -5.98 -1.86 14.37
C VAL A 391 -7.17 -1.34 15.17
N SER A 392 -7.40 -0.03 15.11
CA SER A 392 -8.57 0.59 15.74
C SER A 392 -9.86 0.12 15.06
N ALA A 393 -10.94 0.04 15.85
CA ALA A 393 -12.27 -0.23 15.32
C ALA A 393 -12.69 0.82 14.27
N THR A 394 -12.15 2.04 14.36
CA THR A 394 -12.38 3.15 13.44
C THR A 394 -11.86 2.90 12.02
N ILE A 395 -10.76 2.14 11.86
CA ILE A 395 -10.25 1.74 10.53
C ILE A 395 -11.05 0.54 10.01
N ALA A 396 -11.40 -0.38 10.92
CA ALA A 396 -12.12 -1.59 10.58
C ALA A 396 -13.61 -1.34 10.23
N ASP A 397 -14.23 -0.32 10.82
CA ASP A 397 -15.58 0.15 10.54
C ASP A 397 -15.69 1.68 10.76
N PRO A 398 -15.32 2.50 9.76
CA PRO A 398 -15.34 3.96 9.90
C PRO A 398 -16.74 4.53 10.19
N ASN A 399 -17.80 3.74 9.96
CA ASN A 399 -19.18 4.16 10.14
C ASN A 399 -19.84 3.56 11.41
N ALA A 400 -19.07 2.96 12.33
CA ALA A 400 -19.63 2.46 13.59
C ALA A 400 -19.94 3.58 14.60
N ARG A 401 -20.94 3.35 15.47
CA ARG A 401 -21.43 4.37 16.43
C ARG A 401 -20.38 4.60 17.52
N GLY A 402 -20.04 5.86 17.80
CA GLY A 402 -19.20 6.26 18.94
C GLY A 402 -17.76 6.66 18.61
N HIS A 403 -17.31 6.57 17.35
CA HIS A 403 -15.93 6.86 16.95
C HIS A 403 -15.54 8.35 16.90
N ARG A 404 -16.43 9.25 17.33
CA ARG A 404 -16.22 10.71 17.25
C ARG A 404 -15.03 11.21 18.08
N ASN A 405 -14.55 10.41 19.04
CA ASN A 405 -13.40 10.70 19.90
C ASN A 405 -12.23 9.71 19.71
N ASP A 406 -12.32 8.75 18.78
CA ASP A 406 -11.24 7.79 18.55
C ASP A 406 -10.20 8.43 17.64
N THR A 407 -9.09 8.88 18.23
CA THR A 407 -7.96 9.41 17.48
C THR A 407 -7.23 8.26 16.76
N LEU A 408 -7.19 8.30 15.43
CA LEU A 408 -6.30 7.44 14.64
C LEU A 408 -4.85 7.69 15.07
N ALA A 409 -4.05 6.61 15.12
CA ALA A 409 -2.62 6.73 15.36
C ALA A 409 -1.99 7.69 14.34
N TRP A 410 -0.98 8.45 14.79
CA TRP A 410 -0.35 9.51 13.98
C TRP A 410 0.18 8.99 12.63
N LEU A 411 0.56 7.70 12.55
CA LEU A 411 1.04 7.03 11.35
C LEU A 411 0.07 7.09 10.16
N TRP A 412 -1.25 7.16 10.42
CA TRP A 412 -2.28 7.30 9.38
C TRP A 412 -2.35 8.71 8.77
N THR A 413 -1.56 9.65 9.29
CA THR A 413 -1.64 11.08 8.97
C THR A 413 -0.30 11.70 8.58
N VAL A 414 0.71 10.88 8.30
CA VAL A 414 2.10 11.33 8.04
C VAL A 414 2.25 12.06 6.70
N ASP A 415 1.41 11.73 5.72
CA ASP A 415 1.39 12.35 4.38
C ASP A 415 0.64 13.70 4.35
N LEU A 416 0.22 14.22 5.50
CA LEU A 416 -0.59 15.45 5.59
C LEU A 416 0.22 16.66 6.09
N PRO A 417 0.15 17.81 5.41
CA PRO A 417 0.75 19.07 5.88
C PRO A 417 0.31 19.40 7.32
N ARG A 418 1.28 19.76 8.17
CA ARG A 418 1.10 19.99 9.63
C ARG A 418 0.06 21.06 9.96
N ASP A 419 -0.25 21.95 9.01
CA ASP A 419 -1.18 23.07 9.18
C ASP A 419 -2.66 22.63 9.18
N SER A 420 -2.96 21.39 8.79
CA SER A 420 -4.30 20.80 8.98
C SER A 420 -4.39 20.20 10.38
N ALA A 421 -5.26 20.75 11.23
CA ALA A 421 -5.51 20.21 12.57
C ALA A 421 -5.93 18.73 12.47
N MET A 422 -5.55 17.91 13.45
CA MET A 422 -5.87 16.47 13.47
C MET A 422 -7.37 16.16 13.27
N ASN A 423 -8.25 17.08 13.67
CA ASN A 423 -9.69 17.03 13.45
C ASN A 423 -10.11 17.22 11.98
N ASP A 424 -9.43 18.07 11.20
CA ASP A 424 -9.70 18.27 9.78
C ASP A 424 -9.34 17.02 8.97
N ARG A 425 -8.28 16.31 9.40
CA ARG A 425 -7.78 15.08 8.76
C ARG A 425 -8.75 13.91 8.93
N MET A 426 -9.30 13.76 10.13
CA MET A 426 -10.34 12.77 10.43
C MET A 426 -11.65 13.11 9.68
N SER A 427 -11.98 14.40 9.59
CA SER A 427 -13.14 14.87 8.83
C SER A 427 -13.03 14.48 7.36
N GLU A 428 -11.85 14.56 6.75
CA GLU A 428 -11.62 14.18 5.35
C GLU A 428 -11.80 12.67 5.10
N PHE A 429 -11.23 11.84 5.98
CA PHE A 429 -11.40 10.39 5.91
C PHE A 429 -12.88 9.97 6.04
N TYR A 430 -13.60 10.53 7.02
CA TYR A 430 -15.04 10.28 7.18
C TYR A 430 -15.86 10.82 6.00
N ARG A 431 -15.50 11.99 5.45
CA ARG A 431 -16.14 12.57 4.27
C ARG A 431 -16.08 11.63 3.09
N VAL A 432 -14.89 11.13 2.75
CA VAL A 432 -14.70 10.22 1.60
C VAL A 432 -15.42 8.90 1.82
N ASN A 433 -15.37 8.33 3.03
CA ASN A 433 -16.08 7.09 3.31
C ASN A 433 -17.61 7.28 3.26
N TRP A 434 -18.12 8.40 3.76
CA TRP A 434 -19.54 8.76 3.65
C TRP A 434 -19.94 8.90 2.17
N LEU A 435 -19.18 9.66 1.38
CA LEU A 435 -19.42 9.84 -0.06
C LEU A 435 -19.43 8.53 -0.86
N ARG A 436 -18.53 7.59 -0.55
CA ARG A 436 -18.46 6.30 -1.24
C ARG A 436 -19.54 5.31 -0.83
N THR A 437 -20.11 5.47 0.38
CA THR A 437 -21.08 4.53 0.95
C THR A 437 -22.52 4.91 0.62
N LYS A 438 -22.79 6.22 0.51
CA LYS A 438 -24.05 6.76 0.03
C LYS A 438 -24.32 6.31 -1.41
#